data_AF-A0A094IRG2-F1
#
_entry.id   AF-A0A094IRG2-F1
#
_cell.length_a   1.000
_cell.length_b   1.000
_cell.length_c   1.000
_cell.angle_alpha   90.00
_cell.angle_beta   90.00
_cell.angle_gamma   90.00
#
_symmetry.space_group_name_H-M   'P 1'
#
loop_
_entity.id
_entity.type
_entity.pdbx_description
1 polymer ?
#
loop_
_entity_poly.entity_id
_entity_poly.type
_entity_poly.pdbx_seq_one_letter_code
_entity_poly.pdbx_strand_id
1 'polypeptide(L)'
;MASNPLTYEASAGETHMQVSSALPDEVIQCLRNARFLHLATCTTDLHPHVSLMNYTYLASTPFSPSPSIIMTTNPSSRKTHNLLSNPHVSLLVHDWVSHRPLPTTTTDSTSAAASPEPEPAQHRSSLATLLQNLNSSALSSISASINGDARVVESGTEEEKFLREAHLRNNT
;
A
#
# COMPACT_ATOMS: atom_id res chain seq x y z
N MET A 1 24.71 -0.91 34.19
CA MET A 1 24.21 -1.23 32.84
C MET A 1 22.85 -1.88 33.01
N ALA A 2 21.76 -1.15 32.74
CA ALA A 2 20.41 -1.70 32.83
C ALA A 2 20.15 -2.57 31.60
N SER A 3 20.10 -3.89 31.77
CA SER A 3 19.61 -4.80 30.73
C SER A 3 18.12 -4.52 30.56
N ASN A 4 17.73 -3.91 29.44
CA ASN A 4 16.32 -3.83 29.09
C ASN A 4 15.82 -5.28 28.92
N PRO A 5 14.93 -5.80 29.78
CA PRO A 5 14.46 -7.16 29.62
C PRO A 5 13.67 -7.18 28.31
N LEU A 6 14.14 -7.98 27.35
CA LEU A 6 13.38 -8.33 26.16
C LEU A 6 12.27 -9.30 26.62
N THR A 7 11.29 -8.80 27.37
CA THR A 7 10.14 -9.57 27.82
C THR A 7 9.22 -9.83 26.63
N TYR A 8 8.92 -11.10 26.40
CA TYR A 8 8.05 -11.53 25.29
C TYR A 8 6.61 -11.02 25.43
N GLU A 9 6.21 -10.54 26.61
CA GLU A 9 4.84 -10.11 26.94
C GLU A 9 4.30 -9.06 25.96
N ALA A 10 5.12 -8.08 25.56
CA ALA A 10 4.72 -7.09 24.56
C ALA A 10 4.59 -7.68 23.13
N SER A 11 5.24 -8.81 22.86
CA SER A 11 5.18 -9.54 21.59
C SER A 11 4.20 -10.73 21.62
N ALA A 12 3.63 -11.07 22.78
CA ALA A 12 2.68 -12.16 22.95
C ALA A 12 1.31 -11.85 22.31
N GLY A 13 1.09 -10.63 21.81
CA GLY A 13 0.04 -10.28 20.86
C GLY A 13 -1.39 -10.18 21.42
N GLU A 14 -1.65 -10.70 22.62
CA GLU A 14 -3.00 -10.72 23.21
C GLU A 14 -3.29 -9.55 24.17
N THR A 15 -2.27 -8.79 24.58
CA THR A 15 -2.42 -7.65 25.48
C THR A 15 -3.00 -6.45 24.75
N HIS A 16 -4.08 -5.85 25.28
CA HIS A 16 -4.75 -4.66 24.74
C HIS A 16 -5.43 -4.83 23.36
N MET A 17 -5.83 -6.05 22.99
CA MET A 17 -6.67 -6.23 21.80
C MET A 17 -8.00 -5.47 21.95
N GLN A 18 -8.28 -4.60 20.99
CA GLN A 18 -9.56 -3.91 20.88
C GLN A 18 -10.36 -4.53 19.74
N VAL A 19 -11.54 -5.05 20.06
CA VAL A 19 -12.48 -5.52 19.02
C VAL A 19 -13.14 -4.30 18.41
N SER A 20 -12.92 -4.09 17.12
CA SER A 20 -13.54 -3.02 16.34
C SER A 20 -14.31 -3.62 15.17
N SER A 21 -15.41 -2.98 14.80
CA SER A 21 -16.17 -3.32 13.59
C SER A 21 -15.60 -2.69 12.31
N ALA A 22 -14.57 -1.84 12.44
CA ALA A 22 -13.94 -1.14 11.33
C ALA A 22 -12.42 -1.04 11.51
N LEU A 23 -11.71 -0.88 10.39
CA LEU A 23 -10.28 -0.60 10.41
C LEU A 23 -10.03 0.80 11.00
N PRO A 24 -9.01 0.99 11.86
CA PRO A 24 -8.63 2.32 12.35
C PRO A 24 -8.31 3.28 11.21
N ASP A 25 -8.63 4.57 11.40
CA ASP A 25 -8.43 5.61 10.37
C ASP A 25 -6.97 5.71 9.92
N GLU A 26 -6.02 5.50 10.83
CA GLU A 26 -4.60 5.53 10.52
C GLU A 26 -4.20 4.41 9.56
N VAL A 27 -4.77 3.21 9.73
CA VAL A 27 -4.55 2.06 8.82
C VAL A 27 -5.19 2.33 7.47
N ILE A 28 -6.39 2.91 7.44
CA ILE A 28 -7.06 3.32 6.19
C ILE A 28 -6.22 4.36 5.45
N GLN A 29 -5.68 5.35 6.17
CA GLN A 29 -4.83 6.38 5.62
C GLN A 29 -3.53 5.79 5.07
N CYS A 30 -2.91 4.85 5.79
CA CYS A 30 -1.76 4.09 5.31
C CYS A 30 -2.10 3.33 4.02
N LEU A 31 -3.23 2.62 3.98
CA LEU A 31 -3.70 1.88 2.81
C LEU A 31 -4.01 2.78 1.61
N ARG A 32 -4.39 4.04 1.82
CA ARG A 32 -4.63 5.01 0.72
C ARG A 32 -3.34 5.61 0.17
N ASN A 33 -2.32 5.76 1.00
CA ASN A 33 -1.07 6.44 0.63
C ASN A 33 0.03 5.48 0.17
N ALA A 34 0.06 4.26 0.72
CA ALA A 34 1.06 3.27 0.37
C ALA A 34 0.84 2.76 -1.06
N ARG A 35 1.94 2.65 -1.80
CA ARG A 35 1.92 2.18 -3.19
C ARG A 35 1.90 0.65 -3.29
N PHE A 36 2.60 0.01 -2.37
CA PHE A 36 2.75 -1.44 -2.35
C PHE A 36 2.45 -1.95 -0.96
N LEU A 37 2.03 -3.21 -0.89
CA LEU A 37 1.98 -3.96 0.35
C LEU A 37 2.74 -5.26 0.19
N HIS A 38 3.10 -5.88 1.31
CA HIS A 38 3.67 -7.21 1.33
C HIS A 38 2.56 -8.21 1.62
N LEU A 39 2.33 -9.13 0.69
CA LEU A 39 1.42 -10.26 0.85
C LEU A 39 2.23 -11.48 1.30
N ALA A 40 1.96 -11.96 2.51
CA ALA A 40 2.44 -13.23 3.01
C ALA A 40 1.38 -14.32 2.77
N THR A 41 1.81 -15.40 2.13
CA THR A 41 1.04 -16.62 1.87
C THR A 41 1.81 -17.81 2.41
N CYS A 42 1.14 -18.93 2.68
CA CYS A 42 1.77 -20.15 3.14
C CYS A 42 1.16 -21.35 2.43
N THR A 43 1.96 -22.35 2.08
CA THR A 43 1.44 -23.64 1.59
C THR A 43 0.89 -24.48 2.74
N THR A 44 0.15 -25.55 2.41
CA THR A 44 -0.30 -26.54 3.40
C THR A 44 0.87 -27.21 4.14
N ASP A 45 2.03 -27.35 3.48
CA ASP A 45 3.27 -27.87 4.06
C ASP A 45 4.05 -26.85 4.90
N LEU A 46 3.42 -25.73 5.28
CA LEU A 46 3.98 -24.68 6.14
C LEU A 46 5.21 -23.98 5.55
N HIS A 47 5.28 -23.81 4.22
CA HIS A 47 6.32 -23.02 3.58
C HIS A 47 5.86 -21.56 3.36
N PRO A 48 6.39 -20.59 4.13
CA PRO A 48 6.00 -19.20 4.00
C PRO A 48 6.57 -18.57 2.72
N HIS A 49 5.78 -17.65 2.16
CA HIS A 49 6.15 -16.93 0.95
C HIS A 49 5.63 -15.49 1.01
N VAL A 50 6.53 -14.53 0.85
CA VAL A 50 6.20 -13.10 0.82
C VAL A 50 6.36 -12.55 -0.59
N SER A 51 5.41 -11.72 -1.03
CA SER A 51 5.42 -11.05 -2.32
C SER A 51 5.10 -9.57 -2.16
N LEU A 52 5.84 -8.71 -2.85
CA LEU A 52 5.48 -7.30 -2.99
C LEU A 52 4.36 -7.17 -4.04
N MET A 53 3.25 -6.53 -3.68
CA MET A 53 2.04 -6.46 -4.51
C MET A 53 1.61 -5.02 -4.73
N ASN A 54 1.26 -4.70 -5.98
CA ASN A 54 0.35 -3.59 -6.27
C ASN A 54 -1.02 -3.96 -5.71
N TYR A 55 -1.71 -3.01 -5.10
CA TYR A 55 -3.03 -3.23 -4.57
C TYR A 55 -3.95 -2.03 -4.83
N THR A 56 -5.23 -2.24 -4.59
CA THR A 56 -6.23 -1.17 -4.56
C THR A 56 -7.13 -1.40 -3.37
N TYR A 57 -7.20 -0.41 -2.48
CA TYR A 57 -8.12 -0.42 -1.36
C TYR A 57 -9.44 0.24 -1.78
N LEU A 58 -10.54 -0.48 -1.62
CA LEU A 58 -11.90 0.05 -1.78
C LEU A 58 -12.63 -0.08 -0.45
N ALA A 59 -13.23 1.02 0.03
CA ALA A 59 -14.00 1.00 1.28
C ALA A 59 -15.30 0.18 1.16
N SER A 60 -15.86 0.11 -0.05
CA SER A 60 -17.00 -0.74 -0.41
C SER A 60 -17.01 -1.00 -1.91
N THR A 61 -17.71 -2.05 -2.33
CA THR A 61 -17.96 -2.38 -3.74
C THR A 61 -19.45 -2.65 -3.95
N PRO A 62 -19.93 -2.66 -5.20
CA PRO A 62 -21.31 -3.07 -5.49
C PRO A 62 -21.62 -4.52 -5.06
N PHE A 63 -20.59 -5.34 -4.86
CA PHE A 63 -20.69 -6.76 -4.53
C PHE A 63 -20.51 -7.03 -3.02
N SER A 64 -19.80 -6.14 -2.30
CA SER A 64 -19.62 -6.25 -0.86
C SER A 64 -19.62 -4.87 -0.19
N PRO A 65 -20.39 -4.68 0.89
CA PRO A 65 -20.36 -3.45 1.68
C PRO A 65 -19.09 -3.34 2.55
N SER A 66 -18.28 -4.39 2.65
CA SER A 66 -17.07 -4.40 3.48
C SER A 66 -15.85 -3.85 2.75
N PRO A 67 -14.90 -3.21 3.48
CA PRO A 67 -13.62 -2.81 2.92
C PRO A 67 -12.89 -3.99 2.30
N SER A 68 -12.34 -3.78 1.11
CA SER A 68 -11.73 -4.84 0.30
C SER A 68 -10.38 -4.36 -0.25
N ILE A 69 -9.38 -5.24 -0.16
CA ILE A 69 -8.06 -5.03 -0.76
C ILE A 69 -7.96 -5.92 -1.99
N ILE A 70 -7.84 -5.30 -3.15
CA ILE A 70 -7.81 -5.97 -4.44
C ILE A 70 -6.38 -6.03 -4.92
N MET A 71 -5.97 -7.19 -5.39
CA MET A 71 -4.67 -7.42 -6.03
C MET A 71 -4.89 -8.24 -7.30
N THR A 72 -3.98 -8.08 -8.27
CA THR A 72 -3.95 -8.93 -9.45
C THR A 72 -2.72 -9.82 -9.45
N THR A 73 -2.89 -11.06 -9.91
CA THR A 73 -1.82 -12.06 -9.95
C THR A 73 -1.94 -12.92 -11.20
N ASN A 74 -0.80 -13.42 -11.67
CA ASN A 74 -0.78 -14.41 -12.75
C ASN A 74 -1.32 -15.76 -12.21
N PRO A 75 -2.29 -16.41 -12.88
CA PRO A 75 -2.81 -17.72 -12.48
C PRO A 75 -1.73 -18.78 -12.22
N SER A 76 -0.63 -18.77 -12.97
CA SER A 76 0.47 -19.74 -12.86
C SER A 76 1.51 -19.39 -11.78
N SER A 77 1.30 -18.32 -11.02
CA SER A 77 2.27 -17.89 -10.01
C SER A 77 2.17 -18.69 -8.71
N ARG A 78 3.28 -18.77 -7.97
CA ARG A 78 3.34 -19.44 -6.66
C ARG A 78 2.30 -18.90 -5.67
N LYS A 79 2.08 -17.58 -5.66
CA LYS A 79 1.07 -16.94 -4.80
C LYS A 79 -0.35 -17.43 -5.11
N THR A 80 -0.71 -17.61 -6.38
CA THR A 80 -2.03 -18.14 -6.75
C THR A 80 -2.19 -19.58 -6.27
N HIS A 81 -1.17 -20.42 -6.46
CA HIS A 81 -1.21 -21.80 -5.97
C HIS A 81 -1.33 -21.86 -4.43
N ASN A 82 -0.57 -21.02 -3.73
CA ASN A 82 -0.66 -20.92 -2.27
C ASN A 82 -2.07 -20.48 -1.83
N LEU A 83 -2.65 -19.47 -2.46
CA LEU A 83 -4.00 -18.98 -2.14
C LEU A 83 -5.09 -20.03 -2.39
N LEU A 84 -4.96 -20.85 -3.43
CA LEU A 84 -5.92 -21.92 -3.74
C LEU A 84 -5.84 -23.08 -2.74
N SER A 85 -4.67 -23.32 -2.15
CA SER A 85 -4.46 -24.38 -1.15
C SER A 85 -4.73 -23.92 0.29
N ASN A 86 -4.44 -22.66 0.59
CA ASN A 86 -4.61 -22.04 1.89
C ASN A 86 -5.04 -20.56 1.73
N PRO A 87 -6.29 -20.21 2.08
CA PRO A 87 -6.78 -18.84 1.96
C PRO A 87 -6.24 -17.89 3.04
N HIS A 88 -5.63 -18.40 4.11
CA HIS A 88 -5.11 -17.56 5.20
C HIS A 88 -3.89 -16.77 4.76
N VAL A 89 -3.97 -15.45 4.89
CA VAL A 89 -2.92 -14.52 4.48
C VAL A 89 -2.63 -13.49 5.56
N SER A 90 -1.43 -12.93 5.51
CA SER A 90 -1.04 -11.77 6.29
C SER A 90 -0.54 -10.68 5.35
N LEU A 91 -1.01 -9.46 5.56
CA LEU A 91 -0.60 -8.28 4.83
C LEU A 91 0.24 -7.40 5.75
N LEU A 92 1.32 -6.86 5.21
CA LEU A 92 2.08 -5.80 5.86
C LEU A 92 2.08 -4.58 4.95
N VAL A 93 1.47 -3.50 5.43
CA VAL A 93 1.44 -2.19 4.78
C VAL A 93 2.15 -1.19 5.68
N HIS A 94 2.86 -0.27 5.05
CA HIS A 94 3.61 0.77 5.74
C HIS A 94 3.74 1.99 4.84
N ASP A 95 4.00 3.14 5.43
CA ASP A 95 4.00 4.42 4.74
C ASP A 95 5.40 4.97 4.39
N TRP A 96 6.49 4.31 4.83
CA TRP A 96 7.88 4.76 4.54
C TRP A 96 8.15 4.94 3.03
N VAL A 97 8.31 6.20 2.65
CA VAL A 97 8.91 6.70 1.39
C VAL A 97 8.22 6.28 0.08
N SER A 98 6.90 6.53 -0.03
CA SER A 98 6.24 6.62 -1.35
C SER A 98 6.04 8.09 -1.77
N HIS A 99 7.12 8.84 -1.99
CA HIS A 99 7.00 10.14 -2.67
C HIS A 99 6.86 9.93 -4.17
N ARG A 100 5.63 10.00 -4.70
CA ARG A 100 5.48 10.54 -6.04
C ARG A 100 5.98 11.99 -5.95
N PRO A 101 6.99 12.43 -6.72
CA PRO A 101 7.15 13.84 -6.95
C PRO A 101 5.80 14.33 -7.47
N LEU A 102 5.20 15.33 -6.83
CA LEU A 102 4.11 16.08 -7.44
C LEU A 102 4.56 16.36 -8.88
N PRO A 103 3.74 16.10 -9.93
CA PRO A 103 4.15 16.41 -11.28
C PRO A 103 4.40 17.92 -11.31
N THR A 104 5.67 18.30 -11.23
CA THR A 104 6.12 19.61 -11.63
C THR A 104 5.64 19.71 -13.06
N THR A 105 4.70 20.62 -13.28
CA THR A 105 4.33 21.10 -14.60
C THR A 105 5.59 21.68 -15.24
N THR A 106 6.48 20.82 -15.72
CA THR A 106 7.47 21.14 -16.73
C THR A 106 6.69 21.13 -18.03
N THR A 107 6.06 22.27 -18.31
CA THR A 107 5.66 22.62 -19.66
C THR A 107 6.94 22.73 -20.48
N ASP A 108 7.42 21.59 -20.99
CA ASP A 108 8.28 21.56 -22.16
C ASP A 108 7.41 21.92 -23.37
N SER A 109 7.22 23.22 -23.56
CA SER A 109 6.72 23.79 -24.79
C SER A 109 7.91 24.32 -25.59
N THR A 110 8.53 23.44 -26.38
CA THR A 110 9.41 23.86 -27.46
C THR A 110 8.58 24.30 -28.65
N SER A 111 8.29 25.61 -28.78
CA SER A 111 8.29 26.32 -30.08
C SER A 111 7.91 27.81 -29.97
N ALA A 112 8.85 28.65 -30.41
CA ALA A 112 8.71 29.97 -31.07
C ALA A 112 8.22 31.21 -30.29
N ALA A 113 9.22 32.05 -29.93
CA ALA A 113 9.33 33.50 -30.15
C ALA A 113 8.33 34.50 -29.53
N ALA A 114 8.76 35.22 -28.47
CA ALA A 114 8.80 36.70 -28.32
C ALA A 114 9.07 37.10 -26.84
N SER A 115 10.01 38.02 -26.59
CA SER A 115 10.41 38.61 -25.27
C SER A 115 9.41 39.68 -24.75
N PRO A 116 9.60 40.37 -23.59
CA PRO A 116 10.48 40.17 -22.41
C PRO A 116 9.78 40.40 -21.03
N GLU A 117 9.96 39.53 -20.02
CA GLU A 117 9.85 39.91 -18.58
C GLU A 117 10.54 38.85 -17.69
N PRO A 118 11.50 39.19 -16.82
CA PRO A 118 12.16 38.21 -15.96
C PRO A 118 11.41 38.09 -14.64
N GLU A 119 10.37 37.26 -14.59
CA GLU A 119 9.84 36.76 -13.32
C GLU A 119 10.88 35.81 -12.71
N PRO A 120 11.26 35.96 -11.42
CA PRO A 120 12.31 35.16 -10.83
C PRO A 120 11.79 33.72 -10.69
N ALA A 121 12.30 32.84 -11.55
CA ALA A 121 12.20 31.40 -11.36
C ALA A 121 12.68 31.09 -9.94
N GLN A 122 11.73 30.79 -9.05
CA GLN A 122 11.99 30.42 -7.67
C GLN A 122 12.80 29.12 -7.67
N HIS A 123 14.12 29.28 -7.68
CA HIS A 123 15.09 28.23 -7.48
C HIS A 123 14.87 27.69 -6.06
N ARG A 124 13.99 26.68 -5.92
CA ARG A 124 13.85 25.96 -4.65
C ARG A 124 15.23 25.42 -4.29
N SER A 125 15.81 25.98 -3.23
CA SER A 125 17.18 25.69 -2.84
C SER A 125 17.34 24.21 -2.49
N SER A 126 18.52 23.64 -2.73
CA SER A 126 18.85 22.25 -2.38
C SER A 126 18.59 21.96 -0.88
N LEU A 127 18.75 22.97 -0.03
CA LEU A 127 18.42 22.91 1.39
C LEU A 127 16.91 22.89 1.65
N ALA A 128 16.09 23.63 0.90
CA ALA A 128 14.63 23.54 1.02
C ALA A 128 14.13 22.15 0.62
N THR A 129 14.70 21.55 -0.43
CA THR A 129 14.42 20.17 -0.82
C THR A 129 14.86 19.17 0.25
N LEU A 130 16.05 19.36 0.84
CA LEU A 130 16.54 18.51 1.93
C LEU A 130 15.65 18.60 3.18
N LEU A 131 15.28 19.80 3.60
CA LEU A 131 14.40 20.02 4.76
C LEU A 131 13.01 19.43 4.51
N GLN A 132 12.48 19.53 3.29
CA GLN A 132 11.21 18.92 2.92
C GLN A 132 11.29 17.39 2.96
N ASN A 133 12.40 16.80 2.50
CA ASN A 133 12.65 15.37 2.60
C ASN A 133 12.80 14.91 4.07
N LEU A 134 13.50 15.67 4.91
CA LEU A 134 13.68 15.36 6.34
C LEU A 134 12.39 15.45 7.14
N ASN A 135 11.57 16.47 6.89
CA ASN A 135 10.25 16.57 7.52
C ASN A 135 9.33 15.43 7.08
N SER A 136 9.43 15.00 5.81
CA SER A 136 8.61 13.90 5.31
C SER A 136 9.02 12.54 5.88
N SER A 137 10.32 12.29 6.07
CA SER A 137 10.81 11.05 6.69
C SER A 137 10.52 10.98 8.19
N ALA A 138 10.33 12.11 8.87
CA ALA A 138 9.95 12.15 10.28
C ALA A 138 8.44 11.98 10.53
N LEU A 139 7.59 12.26 9.53
CA LEU A 139 6.13 12.20 9.65
C LEU A 139 5.51 10.84 9.31
N SER A 140 6.31 9.90 8.79
CA SER A 140 5.83 8.63 8.25
C SER A 140 6.29 7.47 9.12
N SER A 141 5.42 7.02 10.03
CA SER A 141 5.78 6.00 11.04
C SER A 141 4.73 4.91 11.24
N ILE A 142 3.70 4.83 10.39
CA ILE A 142 2.68 3.81 10.54
C ILE A 142 2.99 2.56 9.71
N SER A 143 3.06 1.45 10.41
CA SER A 143 3.11 0.11 9.83
C SER A 143 2.00 -0.71 10.46
N ALA A 144 1.23 -1.40 9.63
CA ALA A 144 0.12 -2.23 10.07
C ALA A 144 0.24 -3.63 9.47
N SER A 145 0.11 -4.64 10.33
CA SER A 145 -0.08 -6.03 9.92
C SER A 145 -1.57 -6.37 10.00
N ILE A 146 -2.11 -6.90 8.90
CA ILE A 146 -3.52 -7.26 8.76
C ILE A 146 -3.58 -8.74 8.40
N ASN A 147 -4.18 -9.56 9.26
CA ASN A 147 -4.43 -10.96 8.98
C ASN A 147 -5.86 -11.14 8.46
N GLY A 148 -6.07 -12.09 7.56
CA GLY A 148 -7.40 -12.40 7.06
C GLY A 148 -7.40 -13.50 6.02
N ASP A 149 -8.55 -13.66 5.37
CA ASP A 149 -8.76 -14.64 4.32
C ASP A 149 -8.80 -13.97 2.95
N ALA A 150 -8.06 -14.53 2.01
CA ALA A 150 -8.08 -14.13 0.62
C ALA A 150 -8.86 -15.14 -0.22
N ARG A 151 -9.65 -14.66 -1.18
CA ARG A 151 -10.29 -15.49 -2.19
C ARG A 151 -9.89 -15.06 -3.59
N VAL A 152 -9.81 -16.03 -4.48
CA VAL A 152 -9.69 -15.77 -5.91
C VAL A 152 -11.10 -15.55 -6.47
N VAL A 153 -11.30 -14.43 -7.16
CA VAL A 153 -12.58 -14.13 -7.83
C VAL A 153 -12.69 -14.99 -9.08
N GLU A 154 -13.88 -15.57 -9.30
CA GLU A 154 -14.13 -16.45 -10.44
C GLU A 154 -14.06 -15.70 -11.77
N SER A 155 -13.40 -16.31 -12.75
CA SER A 155 -13.21 -15.72 -14.06
C SER A 155 -14.51 -15.61 -14.86
N GLY A 156 -14.69 -14.49 -15.54
CA GLY A 156 -15.86 -14.19 -16.38
C GLY A 156 -17.02 -13.55 -15.64
N THR A 157 -16.92 -13.37 -14.32
CA THR A 157 -17.95 -12.70 -13.52
C THR A 157 -17.92 -11.19 -13.71
N GLU A 158 -19.07 -10.53 -13.51
CA GLU A 158 -19.14 -9.06 -13.51
C GLU A 158 -18.32 -8.46 -12.36
N GLU A 159 -18.21 -9.18 -11.25
CA GLU A 159 -17.34 -8.81 -10.14
C GLU A 159 -15.86 -8.78 -10.55
N GLU A 160 -15.36 -9.82 -11.23
CA GLU A 160 -13.98 -9.84 -11.71
C GLU A 160 -13.69 -8.63 -12.61
N LYS A 161 -14.58 -8.36 -13.57
CA LYS A 161 -14.42 -7.24 -14.52
C LYS A 161 -14.34 -5.90 -13.79
N PHE A 162 -15.28 -5.65 -12.87
CA PHE A 162 -15.32 -4.42 -12.10
C PHE A 162 -14.08 -4.22 -11.24
N LEU A 163 -13.70 -5.24 -10.46
CA LEU A 163 -12.55 -5.17 -9.56
C LEU A 163 -11.24 -5.02 -10.34
N ARG A 164 -11.11 -5.74 -11.46
CA ARG A 164 -9.94 -5.64 -12.34
C ARG A 164 -9.82 -4.27 -12.98
N GLU A 165 -10.91 -3.70 -13.49
CA GLU A 165 -10.90 -2.37 -14.08
C GLU A 165 -10.55 -1.30 -13.04
N ALA A 166 -11.15 -1.37 -11.84
CA ALA A 166 -10.82 -0.48 -10.74
C ALA A 166 -9.34 -0.58 -10.34
N HIS A 167 -8.81 -1.79 -10.25
CA HIS A 167 -7.41 -2.02 -9.89
C HIS A 167 -6.44 -1.50 -10.96
N LEU A 168 -6.74 -1.73 -12.24
CA LEU A 168 -5.95 -1.21 -13.35
C LEU A 168 -5.94 0.32 -13.35
N ARG A 169 -7.11 0.96 -13.26
CA ARG A 169 -7.25 2.43 -13.25
C ARG A 169 -6.44 3.10 -12.13
N ASN A 170 -6.28 2.44 -10.99
CA ASN A 170 -5.48 2.95 -9.86
C ASN A 170 -3.97 2.69 -9.99
N ASN A 171 -3.52 1.79 -10.88
CA ASN A 171 -2.13 1.34 -10.97
C ASN A 171 -1.45 1.58 -12.33
N THR A 172 -2.18 2.05 -13.35
CA THR A 172 -1.64 2.65 -14.60
C THR A 172 -1.60 4.16 -14.50
#